data_AF-A0A1V9XTK4-F1
#
_entry.id   AF-A0A1V9XTK4-F1
#
_cell.length_a   1.000
_cell.length_b   1.000
_cell.length_c   1.000
_cell.angle_alpha   90.00
_cell.angle_beta   90.00
_cell.angle_gamma   90.00
#
_symmetry.space_group_name_H-M   'P 1'
#
loop_
_entity.id
_entity.type
_entity.pdbx_description
1 polymer ?
#
loop_
_entity_poly.entity_id
_entity_poly.type
_entity_poly.pdbx_seq_one_letter_code
_entity_poly.pdbx_strand_id
1 'polypeptide(L)'
;MALECEGGLSSVLHLLVMSLRALSSMAAVAGPAVTALLLLLMPGPASAIDCFTCTSLNRSNPGCHDPFHPTDAHYVSNCMVPKEGHIGVFPAQYCVKLNGFSVSNNVELTIRVCSLESMDNSCGMFRYQSEYMQGCISTCDEDGCNAAPPTQTPSHTVARWLLLGVASLLATRLTADLTR
;
A
#
# COMPACT_ATOMS: atom_id res chain seq x y z
N MET A 1 -63.96 -9.63 -50.85
CA MET A 1 -63.57 -8.81 -49.70
C MET A 1 -63.16 -9.73 -48.58
N ALA A 2 -61.93 -9.52 -48.08
CA ALA A 2 -61.43 -9.80 -46.72
C ALA A 2 -61.35 -11.26 -46.24
N LEU A 3 -60.31 -11.72 -45.52
CA LEU A 3 -59.08 -11.10 -45.02
C LEU A 3 -58.11 -12.26 -44.68
N GLU A 4 -56.86 -12.21 -45.15
CA GLU A 4 -55.80 -13.15 -44.74
C GLU A 4 -55.29 -12.81 -43.33
N CYS A 5 -55.10 -13.82 -42.47
CA CYS A 5 -54.66 -13.69 -41.07
C CYS A 5 -53.48 -14.66 -40.79
N GLU A 6 -52.32 -14.41 -41.40
CA GLU A 6 -51.10 -15.24 -41.27
C GLU A 6 -49.90 -14.33 -40.91
N GLY A 7 -49.91 -13.70 -39.72
CA GLY A 7 -48.88 -12.72 -39.34
C GLY A 7 -48.51 -12.60 -37.86
N GLY A 8 -49.08 -13.41 -36.96
CA GLY A 8 -48.91 -13.22 -35.50
C GLY A 8 -47.85 -14.10 -34.84
N LEU A 9 -47.68 -15.35 -35.28
CA LEU A 9 -47.00 -16.37 -34.47
C LEU A 9 -45.46 -16.34 -34.55
N SER A 10 -44.91 -15.94 -35.69
CA SER A 10 -43.46 -15.83 -35.91
C SER A 10 -42.83 -14.65 -35.16
N SER A 11 -43.55 -13.52 -35.06
CA SER A 11 -43.05 -12.30 -34.45
C SER A 11 -42.93 -12.43 -32.92
N VAL A 12 -43.89 -13.09 -32.26
CA VAL A 12 -43.88 -13.33 -30.80
C VAL A 12 -42.79 -14.33 -30.40
N LEU A 13 -42.57 -15.38 -31.21
CA LEU A 13 -41.50 -16.35 -30.98
C LEU A 13 -40.11 -15.74 -31.16
N HIS A 14 -39.93 -14.86 -32.16
CA HIS A 14 -38.69 -14.09 -32.31
C HIS A 14 -38.44 -13.13 -31.13
N LEU A 15 -39.47 -12.45 -30.63
CA LEU A 15 -39.35 -11.57 -29.46
C LEU A 15 -38.98 -12.34 -28.17
N LEU A 16 -39.56 -13.53 -27.98
CA LEU A 16 -39.23 -14.43 -26.87
C LEU A 16 -37.79 -14.97 -26.98
N VAL A 17 -37.35 -15.40 -28.16
CA VAL A 17 -35.97 -15.89 -28.37
C VAL A 17 -34.94 -14.77 -28.20
N MET A 18 -35.23 -13.54 -28.65
CA MET A 18 -34.33 -12.40 -28.44
C MET A 18 -34.25 -11.98 -26.97
N SER A 19 -35.35 -12.02 -26.23
CA SER A 19 -35.36 -11.72 -24.79
C SER A 19 -34.65 -12.81 -23.97
N LEU A 20 -34.88 -14.10 -24.24
CA LEU A 20 -34.13 -15.19 -23.59
C LEU A 20 -32.62 -15.13 -23.87
N ARG A 21 -32.20 -14.76 -25.10
CA ARG A 21 -30.78 -14.54 -25.45
C ARG A 21 -30.18 -13.33 -24.74
N ALA A 22 -30.95 -12.25 -24.57
CA ALA A 22 -30.52 -11.08 -23.81
C ALA A 22 -30.31 -11.42 -22.32
N LEU A 23 -31.23 -12.18 -21.70
CA LEU A 23 -31.10 -12.64 -20.32
C LEU A 23 -29.89 -13.57 -20.11
N SER A 24 -29.59 -14.47 -21.06
CA SER A 24 -28.40 -15.33 -20.98
C SER A 24 -27.08 -14.57 -21.12
N SER A 25 -27.04 -13.51 -21.94
CA SER A 25 -25.84 -12.67 -22.12
C SER A 25 -25.58 -11.75 -20.93
N MET A 26 -26.62 -11.25 -20.25
CA MET A 26 -26.44 -10.42 -19.05
C MET A 26 -25.88 -11.23 -17.87
N ALA A 27 -26.29 -12.50 -17.72
CA ALA A 27 -25.74 -13.40 -16.70
C ALA A 27 -24.25 -13.74 -16.94
N ALA A 28 -23.83 -13.86 -18.21
CA ALA A 28 -22.47 -14.20 -18.59
C ALA A 28 -21.44 -13.08 -18.34
N VAL A 29 -21.88 -11.82 -18.29
CA VAL A 29 -21.00 -10.64 -18.07
C VAL A 29 -21.11 -10.09 -16.64
N ALA A 30 -22.32 -10.11 -16.06
CA ALA A 30 -22.52 -9.66 -14.68
C ALA A 30 -21.90 -10.62 -13.65
N GLY A 31 -21.96 -11.93 -13.90
CA GLY A 31 -21.34 -12.95 -13.03
C GLY A 31 -19.84 -12.71 -12.76
N PRO A 32 -18.98 -12.68 -13.79
CA PRO A 32 -17.54 -12.46 -13.60
C PRO A 32 -17.20 -11.08 -13.04
N ALA A 33 -17.91 -10.03 -13.46
CA ALA A 33 -17.70 -8.66 -12.95
C ALA A 33 -18.06 -8.52 -11.46
N VAL A 34 -19.17 -9.13 -11.03
CA VAL A 34 -19.59 -9.15 -9.62
C VAL A 34 -18.64 -10.01 -8.78
N THR A 35 -18.18 -11.17 -9.28
CA THR A 35 -17.18 -11.97 -8.56
C THR A 35 -15.82 -11.27 -8.47
N ALA A 36 -15.37 -10.57 -9.52
CA ALA A 36 -14.13 -9.81 -9.49
C ALA A 36 -14.22 -8.62 -8.52
N LEU A 37 -15.36 -7.92 -8.48
CA LEU A 37 -15.62 -6.87 -7.50
C LEU A 37 -15.63 -7.42 -6.07
N LEU A 38 -16.20 -8.61 -5.85
CA LEU A 38 -16.23 -9.26 -4.54
C LEU A 38 -14.83 -9.71 -4.08
N LEU A 39 -13.98 -10.19 -5.00
CA LEU A 39 -12.57 -10.53 -4.74
C LEU A 39 -11.72 -9.30 -4.41
N LEU A 40 -12.00 -8.14 -5.02
CA LEU A 40 -11.34 -6.86 -4.72
C LEU A 40 -11.76 -6.27 -3.36
N LEU A 41 -12.91 -6.70 -2.82
CA LEU A 41 -13.44 -6.25 -1.52
C LEU A 41 -12.91 -7.06 -0.33
N MET A 42 -12.15 -8.13 -0.56
CA MET A 42 -11.53 -8.89 0.52
C MET A 42 -10.41 -8.03 1.14
N PRO A 43 -10.48 -7.67 2.44
CA PRO A 43 -9.37 -7.01 3.09
C PRO A 43 -8.14 -7.92 2.98
N GLY A 44 -7.05 -7.38 2.44
CA GLY A 44 -5.79 -8.10 2.34
C GLY A 44 -5.29 -8.53 3.72
N PRO A 45 -4.40 -9.54 3.79
CA PRO A 45 -3.76 -9.89 5.05
C PRO A 45 -3.07 -8.65 5.64
N ALA A 46 -3.22 -8.45 6.95
CA ALA A 46 -2.46 -7.42 7.65
C ALA A 46 -0.97 -7.79 7.58
N SER A 47 -0.22 -7.12 6.70
CA SER A 47 1.22 -7.27 6.58
C SER A 47 1.92 -6.31 7.53
N ALA A 48 2.86 -6.81 8.32
CA ALA A 48 3.78 -5.92 9.01
C ALA A 48 4.91 -5.52 8.06
N ILE A 49 5.39 -4.29 8.22
CA ILE A 49 6.53 -3.74 7.48
C ILE A 49 7.84 -4.41 7.90
N ASP A 50 8.81 -4.42 7.01
CA ASP A 50 10.19 -4.82 7.31
C ASP A 50 11.04 -3.58 7.62
N CYS A 51 11.89 -3.60 8.65
CA CYS A 51 12.75 -2.46 8.98
C CYS A 51 14.15 -2.87 9.40
N PHE A 52 15.10 -1.93 9.30
CA PHE A 52 16.38 -2.06 9.99
C PHE A 52 16.20 -1.74 11.47
N THR A 53 16.82 -2.52 12.33
CA THR A 53 16.79 -2.35 13.79
C THR A 53 18.20 -2.33 14.36
N CYS A 54 18.49 -1.32 15.17
CA CYS A 54 19.75 -1.21 15.91
C CYS A 54 19.67 -0.11 16.97
N THR A 55 20.56 -0.18 17.95
CA THR A 55 20.83 0.92 18.90
C THR A 55 22.33 1.03 19.06
N SER A 56 22.84 2.26 18.96
CA SER A 56 24.26 2.53 19.01
C SER A 56 24.51 3.80 19.79
N LEU A 57 25.38 3.70 20.79
CA LEU A 57 25.76 4.78 21.70
C LEU A 57 27.21 5.13 21.42
N ASN A 58 27.49 6.41 21.17
CA ASN A 58 28.82 6.93 20.91
C ASN A 58 29.59 6.14 19.84
N ARG A 59 28.93 5.83 18.71
CA ARG A 59 29.46 4.99 17.61
C ARG A 59 29.92 3.58 18.03
N SER A 60 29.40 3.00 19.10
CA SER A 60 29.71 1.61 19.51
C SER A 60 29.44 0.57 18.41
N ASN A 61 28.47 0.85 17.55
CA ASN A 61 28.18 0.15 16.31
C ASN A 61 28.27 1.17 15.14
N PRO A 62 29.36 1.14 14.35
CA PRO A 62 29.56 2.02 13.19
C PRO A 62 28.51 1.81 12.08
N GLY A 63 28.14 0.56 11.77
CA GLY A 63 27.12 0.29 10.76
C GLY A 63 25.76 0.89 11.13
N CYS A 64 25.37 0.91 12.40
CA CYS A 64 24.13 1.56 12.83
C CYS A 64 24.16 3.08 12.59
N HIS A 65 25.32 3.73 12.78
CA HIS A 65 25.54 5.16 12.51
C HIS A 65 25.71 5.47 11.02
N ASP A 66 25.87 4.47 10.14
CA ASP A 66 26.02 4.69 8.71
C ASP A 66 24.76 5.38 8.16
N PRO A 67 24.90 6.60 7.61
CA PRO A 67 23.76 7.36 7.15
C PRO A 67 23.10 6.75 5.91
N PHE A 68 23.79 5.91 5.13
CA PHE A 68 23.35 5.39 3.83
C PHE A 68 23.06 3.88 3.88
N HIS A 69 24.00 3.09 4.40
CA HIS A 69 23.97 1.62 4.35
C HIS A 69 24.22 1.06 5.74
N PRO A 70 23.17 0.74 6.51
CA PRO A 70 23.35 0.25 7.86
C PRO A 70 23.84 -1.20 7.87
N THR A 71 25.14 -1.38 7.64
CA THR A 71 25.79 -2.67 7.38
C THR A 71 25.71 -3.62 8.58
N ASP A 72 25.63 -3.06 9.78
CA ASP A 72 25.51 -3.79 11.05
C ASP A 72 24.14 -3.59 11.73
N ALA A 73 23.12 -3.11 11.00
CA ALA A 73 21.75 -3.10 11.52
C ALA A 73 21.02 -4.38 11.09
N HIS A 74 20.21 -4.92 11.99
CA HIS A 74 19.48 -6.14 11.73
C HIS A 74 18.22 -5.83 10.93
N TYR A 75 18.10 -6.36 9.71
CA TYR A 75 16.87 -6.29 8.91
C TYR A 75 15.85 -7.28 9.49
N VAL A 76 14.81 -6.76 10.13
CA VAL A 76 13.73 -7.55 10.73
C VAL A 76 12.57 -7.59 9.75
N SER A 77 12.23 -8.79 9.30
CA SER A 77 11.05 -9.01 8.46
C SER A 77 9.78 -9.20 9.29
N ASN A 78 8.64 -8.78 8.74
CA ASN A 78 7.32 -8.83 9.35
C ASN A 78 7.35 -8.31 10.80
N CYS A 79 7.77 -7.05 10.96
CA CYS A 79 8.18 -6.53 12.25
C CYS A 79 7.01 -6.45 13.25
N MET A 80 7.17 -7.09 14.42
CA MET A 80 6.15 -7.17 15.46
C MET A 80 6.58 -6.40 16.70
N VAL A 81 5.73 -5.52 17.21
CA VAL A 81 6.06 -4.66 18.36
C VAL A 81 4.95 -4.66 19.41
N PRO A 82 5.28 -4.53 20.71
CA PRO A 82 4.27 -4.42 21.76
C PRO A 82 3.54 -3.07 21.69
N LYS A 83 2.28 -3.05 22.13
CA LYS A 83 1.50 -1.82 22.31
C LYS A 83 1.24 -1.58 23.79
N GLU A 84 1.50 -0.37 24.27
CA GLU A 84 1.22 0.00 25.66
C GLU A 84 -0.26 -0.26 26.01
N GLY A 85 -0.50 -0.84 27.18
CA GLY A 85 -1.85 -1.20 27.64
C GLY A 85 -2.50 -2.41 26.95
N HIS A 86 -1.76 -3.15 26.10
CA HIS A 86 -2.28 -4.32 25.39
C HIS A 86 -1.40 -5.56 25.62
N ILE A 87 -2.01 -6.74 25.61
CA ILE A 87 -1.31 -8.02 25.74
C ILE A 87 -0.94 -8.53 24.33
N GLY A 88 0.33 -8.87 24.13
CA GLY A 88 0.85 -9.43 22.89
C GLY A 88 1.64 -8.43 22.04
N VAL A 89 1.80 -8.75 20.76
CA VAL A 89 2.52 -7.96 19.76
C VAL A 89 1.64 -7.70 18.55
N PHE A 90 1.91 -6.60 17.87
CA PHE A 90 1.11 -6.09 16.77
C PHE A 90 2.01 -5.80 15.55
N PRO A 91 1.47 -5.93 14.33
CA PRO A 91 2.22 -5.66 13.12
C PRO A 91 2.59 -4.17 13.05
N ALA A 92 3.88 -3.88 12.99
CA ALA A 92 4.38 -2.53 12.80
C ALA A 92 3.97 -1.99 11.43
N GLN A 93 3.72 -0.68 11.37
CA GLN A 93 3.36 0.03 10.13
C GLN A 93 4.42 1.06 9.74
N TYR A 94 5.37 1.36 10.64
CA TYR A 94 6.37 2.39 10.42
C TYR A 94 7.76 1.92 10.81
N CYS A 95 8.76 2.36 10.05
CA CYS A 95 10.15 2.33 10.45
C CYS A 95 10.56 3.72 10.97
N VAL A 96 11.23 3.75 12.12
CA VAL A 96 11.74 4.98 12.75
C VAL A 96 13.26 4.95 12.76
N LYS A 97 13.87 6.10 12.44
CA LYS A 97 15.30 6.40 12.61
C LYS A 97 15.44 7.65 13.47
N LEU A 98 16.19 7.54 14.56
CA LEU A 98 16.55 8.65 15.43
C LEU A 98 18.06 8.79 15.42
N ASN A 99 18.54 10.00 15.11
CA ASN A 99 19.94 10.38 15.22
C ASN A 99 20.04 11.67 16.04
N GLY A 100 20.87 11.69 17.07
CA GLY A 100 21.04 12.90 17.87
C GLY A 100 22.13 12.80 18.92
N PHE A 101 22.29 13.88 19.69
CA PHE A 101 23.23 13.99 20.78
C PHE A 101 22.47 14.32 22.06
N SER A 102 22.85 13.68 23.17
CA SER A 102 22.37 14.07 24.48
C SER A 102 22.93 15.44 24.87
N VAL A 103 22.09 16.33 25.38
CA VAL A 103 22.50 17.66 25.80
C VAL A 103 23.28 17.64 27.12
N SER A 104 23.06 16.63 27.97
CA SER A 104 23.71 16.54 29.28
C SER A 104 25.18 16.10 29.20
N ASN A 105 25.47 15.11 28.36
CA ASN A 105 26.78 14.44 28.31
C ASN A 105 27.37 14.38 26.89
N ASN A 106 26.73 14.99 25.90
CA ASN A 106 27.18 15.05 24.51
C ASN A 106 27.41 13.66 23.87
N VAL A 107 26.68 12.65 24.35
CA VAL A 107 26.73 11.28 23.81
C VAL A 107 25.88 11.21 22.54
N GLU A 108 26.49 10.78 21.44
CA GLU A 108 25.80 10.50 20.18
C GLU A 108 24.97 9.22 20.29
N LEU A 109 23.74 9.25 19.78
CA LEU A 109 22.81 8.13 19.79
C LEU A 109 22.19 7.97 18.41
N THR A 110 22.25 6.75 17.89
CA THR A 110 21.49 6.32 16.73
C THR A 110 20.61 5.13 17.09
N ILE A 111 19.32 5.24 16.81
CA ILE A 111 18.32 4.20 17.02
C ILE A 111 17.55 3.98 15.73
N ARG A 112 17.36 2.71 15.37
CA ARG A 112 16.47 2.27 14.30
C ARG A 112 15.53 1.23 14.88
N VAL A 113 14.23 1.44 14.75
CA VAL A 113 13.21 0.58 15.35
C VAL A 113 11.95 0.53 14.48
N CYS A 114 11.15 -0.50 14.70
CA CYS A 114 9.79 -0.60 14.18
C CYS A 114 8.82 0.11 15.13
N SER A 115 7.73 0.66 14.61
CA SER A 115 6.70 1.36 15.38
C SER A 115 5.30 1.08 14.84
N LEU A 116 4.31 1.15 15.74
CA LEU A 116 2.88 1.12 15.39
C LEU A 116 2.37 2.48 14.93
N GLU A 117 3.00 3.56 15.38
CA GLU A 117 2.56 4.93 15.18
C GLU A 117 3.69 5.78 14.60
N SER A 118 3.32 6.77 13.79
CA SER A 118 4.26 7.76 13.27
C SER A 118 4.71 8.69 14.40
N MET A 119 6.01 8.98 14.46
CA MET A 119 6.57 9.99 15.38
C MET A 119 6.75 11.35 14.70
N ASP A 120 6.28 11.49 13.46
CA ASP A 120 6.47 12.61 12.54
C ASP A 120 7.95 12.93 12.24
N ASN A 121 8.18 13.45 11.05
CA ASN A 121 9.53 13.86 10.64
C ASN A 121 9.84 15.23 11.26
N SER A 122 10.71 15.24 12.27
CA SER A 122 11.06 16.47 12.98
C SER A 122 12.53 16.50 13.36
N CYS A 123 13.09 17.71 13.40
CA CYS A 123 14.44 17.96 13.88
C CYS A 123 14.41 19.08 14.92
N GLY A 124 15.19 18.92 15.98
CA GLY A 124 15.25 19.88 17.07
C GLY A 124 15.58 19.23 18.40
N MET A 125 15.12 19.89 19.46
CA MET A 125 15.21 19.40 20.82
C MET A 125 13.99 18.54 21.14
N PHE A 126 14.21 17.34 21.64
CA PHE A 126 13.15 16.45 22.11
C PHE A 126 13.60 15.69 23.36
N ARG A 127 12.64 15.12 24.08
CA ARG A 127 12.92 14.29 25.25
C ARG A 127 12.81 12.82 24.84
N TYR A 128 13.88 12.07 25.02
CA TYR A 128 13.89 10.62 24.87
C TYR A 128 14.11 10.00 26.25
N GLN A 129 13.14 9.21 26.72
CA GLN A 129 13.11 8.70 28.09
C GLN A 129 13.25 9.85 29.12
N SER A 130 14.37 9.91 29.85
CA SER A 130 14.68 10.94 30.85
C SER A 130 15.73 11.97 30.41
N GLU A 131 16.24 11.88 29.17
CA GLU A 131 17.30 12.76 28.66
C GLU A 131 16.77 13.71 27.58
N TYR A 132 17.30 14.94 27.56
CA TYR A 132 17.07 15.88 26.47
C TYR A 132 18.08 15.62 25.36
N MET A 133 17.58 15.47 24.14
CA MET A 133 18.38 15.20 22.95
C MET A 133 18.17 16.27 21.90
N GLN A 134 19.26 16.65 21.23
CA GLN A 134 19.26 17.46 20.02
C GLN A 134 19.49 16.54 18.83
N GLY A 135 18.53 16.45 17.91
CA GLY A 135 18.65 15.52 16.78
C GLY A 135 17.48 15.58 15.81
N CYS A 136 17.34 14.52 15.03
CA CYS A 136 16.23 14.32 14.10
C CYS A 136 15.58 12.96 14.33
N ILE A 137 14.26 12.94 14.26
CA ILE A 137 13.42 11.75 14.18
C ILE A 137 12.86 11.68 12.78
N SER A 138 13.02 10.53 12.13
CA SER A 138 12.49 10.26 10.80
C SER A 138 11.66 8.99 10.82
N THR A 139 10.42 9.09 10.34
CA THR A 139 9.45 8.02 10.21
C THR A 139 9.10 7.83 8.74
N CYS A 140 8.97 6.57 8.32
CA CYS A 140 8.54 6.18 6.98
C CYS A 140 7.78 4.84 7.03
N ASP A 141 7.03 4.53 5.98
CA ASP A 141 6.04 3.43 5.90
C ASP A 141 6.30 2.46 4.72
N GLU A 142 7.55 2.40 4.26
CA GLU A 142 8.01 1.44 3.23
C GLU A 142 9.08 0.49 3.78
N ASP A 143 9.14 -0.74 3.27
CA ASP A 143 10.10 -1.74 3.74
C ASP A 143 11.56 -1.23 3.67
N GLY A 144 12.28 -1.32 4.79
CA GLY A 144 13.68 -0.93 4.89
C GLY A 144 13.96 0.57 4.73
N CYS A 145 12.92 1.42 4.70
CA CYS A 145 13.06 2.86 4.42
C CYS A 145 13.92 3.61 5.45
N ASN A 146 14.09 3.05 6.65
CA ASN A 146 14.91 3.66 7.70
C ASN A 146 16.41 3.34 7.56
N ALA A 147 16.90 2.91 6.38
CA ALA A 147 18.31 2.74 6.04
C ALA A 147 19.03 4.07 5.72
N ALA A 148 18.68 4.66 4.59
CA ALA A 148 19.14 5.99 4.19
C ALA A 148 18.11 7.05 4.63
N PRO A 149 18.48 8.34 4.78
CA PRO A 149 17.46 9.38 4.81
C PRO A 149 16.60 9.25 3.53
N PRO A 150 15.26 9.23 3.65
CA PRO A 150 14.40 9.11 2.49
C PRO A 150 14.70 10.26 1.54
N THR A 151 15.18 9.93 0.35
CA THR A 151 15.21 10.91 -0.73
C THR A 151 13.76 11.12 -1.11
N GLN A 152 13.27 12.37 -1.10
CA GLN A 152 11.88 12.68 -1.46
C GLN A 152 11.63 12.30 -2.92
N THR A 153 11.29 11.05 -3.17
CA THR A 153 10.88 10.57 -4.48
C THR A 153 9.37 10.81 -4.60
N PRO A 154 8.90 11.56 -5.61
CA PRO A 154 7.49 11.74 -5.82
C PRO A 154 6.81 10.39 -6.13
N SER A 155 5.71 10.11 -5.43
CA SER A 155 4.95 8.86 -5.57
C SER A 155 4.53 8.64 -7.02
N HIS A 156 5.03 7.56 -7.64
CA HIS A 156 4.68 7.12 -9.00
C HIS A 156 3.26 6.52 -9.11
N THR A 157 2.46 6.56 -8.05
CA THR A 157 1.10 5.99 -8.02
C THR A 157 0.20 6.61 -9.09
N VAL A 158 0.30 7.92 -9.35
CA VAL A 158 -0.50 8.61 -10.37
C VAL A 158 -0.20 8.11 -11.80
N ALA A 159 1.06 7.76 -12.09
CA ALA A 159 1.49 7.30 -13.41
C ALA A 159 0.93 5.90 -13.75
N ARG A 160 0.78 5.01 -12.76
CA ARG A 160 0.22 3.67 -12.95
C ARG A 160 -1.29 3.70 -13.26
N TRP A 161 -2.04 4.61 -12.62
CA TRP A 161 -3.47 4.78 -12.88
C TRP A 161 -3.74 5.39 -14.27
N LEU A 162 -2.89 6.30 -14.74
CA LEU A 162 -2.98 6.87 -16.09
C LEU A 162 -2.79 5.81 -17.18
N LEU A 163 -1.83 4.89 -17.01
CA LEU A 163 -1.56 3.84 -18.02
C LEU A 163 -2.69 2.82 -18.13
N LEU A 164 -3.33 2.45 -17.01
CA LEU A 164 -4.50 1.56 -17.01
C LEU A 164 -5.72 2.22 -17.67
N GLY A 165 -5.93 3.52 -17.43
CA GLY A 165 -6.98 4.29 -18.08
C GLY A 165 -6.82 4.34 -19.60
N VAL A 166 -5.61 4.62 -20.09
CA VAL A 166 -5.33 4.69 -21.54
C VAL A 166 -5.49 3.32 -22.23
N ALA A 167 -5.05 2.24 -21.58
CA ALA A 167 -5.22 0.88 -22.12
C ALA A 167 -6.69 0.48 -22.28
N SER A 168 -7.55 0.86 -21.31
CA SER A 168 -9.00 0.60 -21.38
C SER A 168 -9.69 1.39 -22.51
N LEU A 169 -9.30 2.64 -22.72
CA LEU A 169 -9.79 3.48 -23.83
C LEU A 169 -9.36 2.96 -25.20
N LEU A 170 -8.12 2.46 -25.34
CA LEU A 170 -7.65 1.86 -26.59
C LEU A 170 -8.36 0.54 -26.89
N ALA A 171 -8.61 -0.30 -25.86
CA ALA A 171 -9.33 -1.56 -26.02
C ALA A 171 -10.75 -1.34 -26.53
N THR A 172 -11.48 -0.35 -25.98
CA THR A 172 -12.85 -0.02 -26.43
C THR A 172 -12.90 0.52 -27.87
N ARG A 173 -11.89 1.29 -28.30
CA ARG A 173 -11.76 1.78 -29.68
C ARG A 173 -11.51 0.65 -30.67
N LEU A 174 -10.59 -0.27 -30.33
CA LEU A 174 -10.26 -1.41 -31.17
C LEU A 174 -11.44 -2.36 -31.37
N THR A 175 -12.23 -2.59 -30.30
CA THR A 175 -13.44 -3.41 -30.40
C THR A 175 -14.53 -2.73 -31.26
N ALA A 176 -14.62 -1.41 -31.27
CA ALA A 176 -15.59 -0.69 -32.10
C ALA A 176 -15.26 -0.79 -33.60
N ASP A 177 -13.98 -0.74 -33.98
CA ASP A 177 -13.55 -0.88 -35.38
C ASP A 177 -13.69 -2.32 -35.92
N LEU A 178 -13.60 -3.34 -35.06
CA LEU A 178 -13.83 -4.75 -35.43
C LEU A 178 -15.31 -5.12 -35.59
N THR A 179 -16.23 -4.27 -35.13
CA THR A 179 -17.69 -4.48 -35.24
C THR A 179 -18.35 -3.74 -36.41
N ARG A 180 -17.57 -3.09 -37.27
CA ARG A 180 -18.02 -2.39 -38.47
C ARG A 180 -17.58 -3.13 -39.73
#